data_AF-A0A2P5E9H5-F1
#
_entry.id   AF-A0A2P5E9H5-F1
#
_cell.length_a   1.000
_cell.length_b   1.000
_cell.length_c   1.000
_cell.angle_alpha   90.00
_cell.angle_beta   90.00
_cell.angle_gamma   90.00
#
_symmetry.space_group_name_H-M   'P 1'
#
loop_
_entity.id
_entity.type
_entity.pdbx_description
1 polymer ?
#
loop_
_entity_poly.entity_id
_entity_poly.type
_entity_poly.pdbx_seq_one_letter_code
_entity_poly.pdbx_strand_id
1 'polypeptide(L)'
;MATATTILLFFIVLPFQLQPLFAKADSNFIQKTCKATKFYDLCVSSLKSDPTSQNADAKGLATIMIGIGIANSTATSSYLSSQLLSGGSAATNDLVLKKVLKDCADKYGFAADSLQSSAQDLAAESFDYAYLHVTAAEDYPSACRNAFRRFPGLAYPPELARREDGLKRICDVVLGIIDNLGW
;
A
#
# COMPACT_ATOMS: atom_id res chain seq x y z
N MET A 1 -72.49 -30.36 25.85
CA MET A 1 -71.12 -30.94 25.75
C MET A 1 -70.71 -30.76 24.29
N ALA A 2 -69.64 -30.09 23.86
CA ALA A 2 -68.54 -29.41 24.51
C ALA A 2 -68.11 -28.23 23.59
N THR A 3 -67.62 -27.15 24.18
CA THR A 3 -67.06 -25.97 23.51
C THR A 3 -65.66 -26.29 23.00
N ALA A 4 -65.37 -25.99 21.72
CA ALA A 4 -64.02 -26.09 21.17
C ALA A 4 -63.46 -24.68 20.89
N THR A 5 -62.68 -24.21 21.85
CA THR A 5 -61.91 -22.96 21.81
C THR A 5 -60.76 -23.14 20.82
N THR A 6 -60.77 -22.43 19.69
CA THR A 6 -59.66 -22.42 18.74
C THR A 6 -58.61 -21.40 19.19
N ILE A 7 -57.50 -21.89 19.72
CA ILE A 7 -56.35 -21.08 20.17
C ILE A 7 -55.56 -20.63 18.95
N LEU A 8 -55.42 -19.31 18.81
CA LEU A 8 -54.64 -18.63 17.78
C LEU A 8 -53.14 -18.77 18.11
N LEU A 9 -52.44 -19.73 17.49
CA LEU A 9 -50.97 -19.83 17.56
C LEU A 9 -50.34 -18.89 16.52
N PHE A 10 -50.18 -17.62 16.89
CA PHE A 10 -49.33 -16.67 16.16
C PHE A 10 -47.87 -17.04 16.45
N PHE A 11 -47.26 -17.87 15.60
CA PHE A 11 -45.82 -18.09 15.58
C PHE A 11 -45.15 -16.77 15.16
N ILE A 12 -44.83 -15.93 16.15
CA ILE A 12 -43.94 -14.78 15.99
C ILE A 12 -42.53 -15.35 15.80
N VAL A 13 -42.19 -15.68 14.55
CA VAL A 13 -40.80 -15.85 14.13
C VAL A 13 -40.20 -14.45 14.08
N LEU A 14 -39.64 -14.01 15.21
CA LEU A 14 -38.79 -12.84 15.26
C LEU A 14 -37.45 -13.26 14.63
N PRO A 15 -37.04 -12.73 13.45
CA PRO A 15 -35.69 -12.96 13.00
C PRO A 15 -34.79 -12.20 13.96
N PHE A 16 -34.10 -12.95 14.83
CA PHE A 16 -33.02 -12.45 15.65
C PHE A 16 -31.95 -11.96 14.67
N GLN A 17 -31.99 -10.68 14.33
CA GLN A 17 -30.96 -10.04 13.54
C GLN A 17 -29.67 -10.10 14.36
N LEU A 18 -28.85 -11.12 14.12
CA LEU A 18 -27.42 -11.03 14.37
C LEU A 18 -26.89 -9.95 13.45
N GLN A 19 -26.94 -8.70 13.89
CA GLN A 19 -26.03 -7.70 13.37
C GLN A 19 -24.64 -8.09 13.86
N PRO A 20 -23.67 -8.35 12.97
CA PRO A 20 -22.30 -8.50 13.41
C PRO A 20 -21.91 -7.17 14.06
N LEU A 21 -21.42 -7.23 15.30
CA LEU A 21 -20.86 -6.09 15.99
C LEU A 21 -19.54 -5.72 15.28
N PHE A 22 -19.65 -5.09 14.11
CA PHE A 22 -18.49 -4.46 13.48
C PHE A 22 -18.17 -3.23 14.31
N ALA A 23 -17.15 -3.35 15.16
CA ALA A 23 -16.57 -2.20 15.83
C ALA A 23 -16.14 -1.21 14.74
N LYS A 24 -16.81 -0.06 14.65
CA LYS A 24 -16.34 1.08 13.87
C LYS A 24 -14.88 1.31 14.28
N ALA A 25 -13.96 1.31 13.32
CA ALA A 25 -12.67 1.92 13.56
C ALA A 25 -12.95 3.41 13.75
N ASP A 26 -13.08 3.81 15.01
CA ASP A 26 -13.19 5.22 15.39
C ASP A 26 -12.00 5.96 14.74
N SER A 27 -12.15 7.22 14.36
CA SER A 27 -11.04 8.09 13.93
C SER A 27 -9.86 8.03 14.91
N ASN A 28 -10.16 7.70 16.17
CA ASN A 28 -9.21 7.39 17.23
C ASN A 28 -8.33 6.16 16.97
N PHE A 29 -8.86 5.10 16.35
CA PHE A 29 -8.10 3.90 15.99
C PHE A 29 -7.04 4.18 14.91
N ILE A 30 -7.41 4.86 13.82
CA ILE A 30 -6.44 5.26 12.78
C ILE A 30 -5.30 6.08 13.41
N GLN A 31 -5.64 7.06 14.25
CA GLN A 31 -4.63 7.88 14.93
C GLN A 31 -3.74 7.03 15.86
N LYS A 32 -4.33 6.09 16.61
CA LYS A 32 -3.56 5.20 17.48
C LYS A 32 -2.58 4.33 16.68
N THR A 33 -3.03 3.74 15.57
CA THR A 33 -2.18 2.95 14.67
C THR A 33 -1.06 3.81 14.09
N CYS A 34 -1.38 4.99 13.56
CA CYS A 34 -0.40 5.86 12.93
C CYS A 34 0.66 6.42 13.90
N LYS A 35 0.35 6.53 15.20
CA LYS A 35 1.33 6.99 16.22
C LYS A 35 2.56 6.09 16.32
N ALA A 36 2.42 4.83 15.93
CA ALA A 36 3.51 3.88 15.95
C ALA A 36 4.34 3.89 14.65
N THR A 37 4.00 4.76 13.69
CA THR A 37 4.69 4.90 12.41
C THR A 37 5.59 6.14 12.41
N LYS A 38 6.66 6.08 11.64
CA LYS A 38 7.62 7.19 11.49
C LYS A 38 7.02 8.43 10.80
N PHE A 39 6.01 8.25 9.95
CA PHE A 39 5.35 9.34 9.22
C PHE A 39 3.86 9.42 9.59
N TYR A 40 3.59 9.89 10.80
CA TYR A 40 2.24 10.01 11.35
C TYR A 40 1.26 10.74 10.41
N ASP A 41 1.61 11.93 9.93
CA ASP A 41 0.70 12.74 9.10
C ASP A 41 0.41 12.09 7.74
N LEU A 42 1.42 11.44 7.15
CA LEU A 42 1.24 10.66 5.93
C LEU A 42 0.27 9.51 6.19
N CYS A 43 0.51 8.71 7.23
CA CYS A 43 -0.36 7.60 7.60
C CYS A 43 -1.82 8.05 7.82
N VAL A 44 -2.04 9.10 8.63
CA VAL A 44 -3.39 9.57 8.95
C VAL A 44 -4.09 10.13 7.72
N SER A 45 -3.40 10.97 6.93
CA SER A 45 -4.00 11.58 5.74
C SER A 45 -4.36 10.53 4.70
N SER A 46 -3.43 9.61 4.41
CA SER A 46 -3.64 8.49 3.49
C SER A 46 -4.81 7.61 3.89
N LEU A 47 -4.86 7.15 5.14
CA LEU A 47 -5.92 6.26 5.61
C LEU A 47 -7.29 6.96 5.65
N LYS A 48 -7.34 8.24 6.04
CA LYS A 48 -8.61 9.00 6.04
C LYS A 48 -9.16 9.28 4.64
N SER A 49 -8.30 9.31 3.63
CA SER A 49 -8.73 9.45 2.23
C SER A 49 -9.36 8.18 1.66
N ASP A 50 -9.12 7.02 2.28
CA ASP A 50 -9.76 5.77 1.89
C ASP A 50 -11.01 5.50 2.75
N PRO A 51 -12.22 5.45 2.17
CA PRO A 51 -13.45 5.22 2.93
C PRO A 51 -13.50 3.83 3.57
N THR A 52 -12.75 2.85 3.07
CA THR A 52 -12.70 1.49 3.63
C THR A 52 -11.93 1.42 4.96
N SER A 53 -11.08 2.42 5.26
CA SER A 53 -10.33 2.51 6.53
C SER A 53 -11.21 2.63 7.76
N GLN A 54 -12.45 3.12 7.64
CA GLN A 54 -13.35 3.35 8.79
C GLN A 54 -13.80 2.08 9.50
N ASN A 55 -13.67 0.91 8.87
CA ASN A 55 -14.05 -0.38 9.45
C ASN A 55 -12.88 -1.37 9.46
N ALA A 56 -11.66 -0.92 9.14
CA ALA A 56 -10.49 -1.75 9.07
C ALA A 56 -9.84 -1.93 10.45
N ASP A 57 -9.42 -3.16 10.76
CA ASP A 57 -8.50 -3.44 11.85
C ASP A 57 -7.06 -3.04 11.46
N ALA A 58 -6.08 -3.26 12.34
CA ALA A 58 -4.69 -2.87 12.06
C ALA A 58 -4.14 -3.56 10.80
N LYS A 59 -4.50 -4.83 10.59
CA LYS A 59 -4.16 -5.58 9.38
C LYS A 59 -4.79 -4.95 8.13
N GLY A 60 -6.07 -4.59 8.18
CA GLY A 60 -6.76 -3.88 7.11
C GLY A 60 -6.14 -2.51 6.80
N LEU A 61 -5.74 -1.74 7.83
CA LEU A 61 -5.05 -0.46 7.63
C LEU A 61 -3.66 -0.65 6.97
N ALA A 62 -2.91 -1.70 7.35
CA ALA A 62 -1.67 -2.06 6.67
C ALA A 62 -1.92 -2.43 5.20
N THR A 63 -2.94 -3.25 4.90
CA THR A 63 -3.34 -3.61 3.53
C THR A 63 -3.66 -2.38 2.68
N ILE A 64 -4.37 -1.39 3.23
CA ILE A 64 -4.69 -0.14 2.53
C ILE A 64 -3.40 0.64 2.21
N MET A 65 -2.49 0.78 3.18
CA MET A 65 -1.20 1.46 2.97
C MET A 65 -0.31 0.72 1.95
N ILE A 66 -0.31 -0.61 1.96
CA ILE A 66 0.36 -1.43 0.93
C ILE A 66 -0.23 -1.12 -0.45
N GLY A 67 -1.56 -1.06 -0.57
CA GLY A 67 -2.26 -0.70 -1.81
C GLY A 67 -1.86 0.68 -2.34
N ILE A 68 -1.70 1.67 -1.45
CA ILE A 68 -1.18 3.00 -1.80
C ILE A 68 0.26 2.91 -2.33
N GLY A 69 1.10 2.08 -1.70
CA GLY A 69 2.46 1.81 -2.17
C GLY A 69 2.50 1.17 -3.57
N ILE A 70 1.63 0.17 -3.83
CA ILE A 70 1.50 -0.47 -5.15
C ILE A 70 1.12 0.56 -6.20
N ALA A 71 0.13 1.41 -5.92
CA ALA A 71 -0.30 2.47 -6.83
C ALA A 71 0.81 3.49 -7.10
N ASN A 72 1.56 3.89 -6.07
CA ASN A 72 2.69 4.81 -6.20
C ASN A 72 3.81 4.22 -7.07
N SER A 73 4.19 2.97 -6.81
CA SER A 73 5.20 2.23 -7.55
C SER A 73 4.80 2.07 -9.02
N THR A 74 3.57 1.62 -9.28
CA THR A 74 3.03 1.43 -10.63
C THR A 74 2.97 2.74 -11.41
N ALA A 75 2.50 3.82 -10.77
CA ALA A 75 2.44 5.15 -11.38
C ALA A 75 3.84 5.67 -11.73
N THR A 76 4.84 5.39 -10.89
CA THR A 76 6.22 5.80 -11.15
C THR A 76 6.87 4.98 -12.27
N SER A 77 6.63 3.67 -12.31
CA SER A 77 7.07 2.80 -13.42
C SER A 77 6.48 3.26 -14.76
N SER A 78 5.18 3.59 -14.77
CA SER A 78 4.48 4.11 -15.96
C SER A 78 4.98 5.50 -16.36
N TYR A 79 5.22 6.39 -15.40
CA TYR A 79 5.85 7.68 -15.64
C TYR A 79 7.20 7.51 -16.34
N LEU A 80 8.10 6.69 -15.80
CA LEU A 80 9.42 6.43 -16.39
C LEU A 80 9.32 5.80 -17.79
N SER A 81 8.40 4.86 -17.98
CA SER A 81 8.14 4.25 -19.29
C SER A 81 7.66 5.27 -20.32
N SER A 82 6.83 6.24 -19.92
CA SER A 82 6.38 7.32 -20.81
C SER A 82 7.54 8.24 -21.26
N GLN A 83 8.55 8.44 -20.40
CA GLN A 83 9.72 9.24 -20.73
C GLN A 83 10.59 8.54 -21.81
N LEU A 84 10.55 7.21 -21.93
CA LEU A 84 11.27 6.47 -22.98
C LEU A 84 10.75 6.79 -24.39
N LEU A 85 9.47 7.11 -24.50
CA LEU A 85 8.80 7.48 -25.76
C LEU A 85 9.08 8.95 -26.14
N SER A 86 9.54 9.73 -25.17
CA SER A 86 9.73 11.18 -25.27
C SER A 86 11.21 11.50 -25.54
N GLY A 87 11.68 11.29 -26.77
CA GLY A 87 13.06 11.64 -27.14
C GLY A 87 13.52 11.00 -28.46
N GLY A 88 13.75 11.82 -29.48
CA GLY A 88 14.06 11.39 -30.86
C GLY A 88 15.52 11.56 -31.30
N SER A 89 16.46 11.80 -30.38
CA SER A 89 17.88 11.99 -30.75
C SER A 89 18.67 10.68 -30.66
N ALA A 90 19.57 10.42 -31.62
CA ALA A 90 20.49 9.26 -31.59
C ALA A 90 21.78 9.54 -30.80
N ALA A 91 21.82 10.59 -29.97
CA ALA A 91 23.00 10.95 -29.20
C ALA A 91 23.31 9.87 -28.15
N THR A 92 24.59 9.56 -27.92
CA THR A 92 25.01 8.52 -26.97
C THR A 92 24.46 8.74 -25.55
N ASN A 93 24.38 10.00 -25.09
CA ASN A 93 23.81 10.32 -23.77
C ASN A 93 22.30 10.06 -23.69
N ASP A 94 21.57 10.20 -24.81
CA ASP A 94 20.13 9.90 -24.88
C ASP A 94 19.89 8.38 -24.78
N LEU A 95 20.73 7.58 -25.44
CA LEU A 95 20.69 6.12 -25.36
C LEU A 95 21.00 5.61 -23.94
N VAL A 96 22.00 6.17 -23.28
CA VAL A 96 22.34 5.82 -21.89
C VAL A 96 21.20 6.22 -20.95
N LEU A 97 20.66 7.44 -21.09
CA LEU A 97 19.53 7.90 -20.30
C LEU A 97 18.31 6.96 -20.46
N LYS A 98 17.94 6.59 -21.69
CA LYS A 98 16.86 5.64 -21.96
C LYS A 98 17.08 4.29 -21.28
N LYS A 99 18.31 3.76 -21.31
CA LYS A 99 18.62 2.50 -20.61
C LYS A 99 18.45 2.64 -19.09
N VAL A 100 18.91 3.73 -18.50
CA VAL A 100 18.77 3.99 -17.06
C VAL A 100 17.30 4.18 -16.67
N LEU A 101 16.53 4.93 -17.47
CA LEU A 101 15.10 5.12 -17.24
C LEU A 101 14.33 3.81 -17.34
N LYS A 102 14.69 2.93 -18.29
CA LYS A 102 14.12 1.59 -18.39
C LYS A 102 14.44 0.75 -17.15
N ASP A 103 15.70 0.69 -16.72
CA ASP A 103 16.10 -0.04 -15.50
C ASP A 103 15.30 0.48 -14.29
N CYS A 104 15.19 1.80 -14.14
CA CYS A 104 14.35 2.40 -13.11
C CYS A 104 12.88 1.99 -13.21
N ALA A 105 12.28 1.99 -14.42
CA ALA A 105 10.89 1.57 -14.60
C ALA A 105 10.69 0.11 -14.16
N ASP A 106 11.64 -0.77 -14.50
CA ASP A 106 11.63 -2.17 -14.10
C ASP A 106 11.78 -2.29 -12.55
N LYS A 107 12.66 -1.49 -11.91
CA LYS A 107 12.80 -1.47 -10.43
C LYS A 107 11.52 -1.04 -9.71
N TYR A 108 10.82 -0.02 -10.20
CA TYR A 108 9.53 0.37 -9.63
C TYR A 108 8.44 -0.68 -9.90
N GLY A 109 8.52 -1.44 -11.00
CA GLY A 109 7.70 -2.63 -11.23
C GLY A 109 7.93 -3.68 -10.14
N PHE A 110 9.20 -4.04 -9.88
CA PHE A 110 9.53 -4.99 -8.82
C PHE A 110 9.13 -4.52 -7.42
N ALA A 111 9.15 -3.21 -7.16
CA ALA A 111 8.63 -2.66 -5.91
C ALA A 111 7.11 -2.90 -5.78
N ALA A 112 6.35 -2.73 -6.87
CA ALA A 112 4.92 -3.03 -6.88
C ALA A 112 4.66 -4.53 -6.66
N ASP A 113 5.40 -5.40 -7.35
CA ASP A 113 5.28 -6.85 -7.19
C ASP A 113 5.62 -7.31 -5.76
N SER A 114 6.68 -6.75 -5.17
CA SER A 114 7.06 -7.03 -3.78
C SER A 114 5.97 -6.59 -2.80
N LEU A 115 5.39 -5.40 -2.98
CA LEU A 115 4.26 -4.96 -2.16
C LEU A 115 3.02 -5.84 -2.35
N GLN A 116 2.80 -6.36 -3.56
CA GLN A 116 1.72 -7.31 -3.82
C GLN A 116 1.94 -8.64 -3.08
N SER A 117 3.17 -9.14 -3.02
CA SER A 117 3.54 -10.29 -2.20
C SER A 117 3.36 -9.99 -0.71
N SER A 118 3.74 -8.81 -0.23
CA SER A 118 3.49 -8.39 1.16
C SER A 118 2.00 -8.42 1.52
N ALA A 119 1.12 -7.96 0.62
CA ALA A 119 -0.32 -8.05 0.84
C ALA A 119 -0.82 -9.49 0.97
N GLN A 120 -0.25 -10.43 0.19
CA GLN A 120 -0.59 -11.85 0.26
C GLN A 120 -0.11 -12.48 1.58
N ASP A 121 1.12 -12.20 1.99
CA ASP A 121 1.69 -12.70 3.24
C ASP A 121 0.96 -12.13 4.45
N LEU A 122 0.59 -10.85 4.40
CA LEU A 122 -0.21 -10.21 5.43
C LEU A 122 -1.59 -10.86 5.55
N ALA A 123 -2.23 -11.21 4.44
CA ALA A 123 -3.50 -11.95 4.43
C ALA A 123 -3.35 -13.37 5.01
N ALA A 124 -2.19 -14.01 4.78
CA ALA A 124 -1.82 -15.31 5.34
C ALA A 124 -1.25 -15.23 6.76
N GLU A 125 -1.19 -14.04 7.37
CA GLU A 125 -0.63 -13.78 8.71
C GLU A 125 0.85 -14.19 8.85
N SER A 126 1.58 -14.22 7.73
CA SER A 126 3.02 -14.42 7.66
C SER A 126 3.74 -13.06 7.75
N PHE A 127 3.70 -12.46 8.94
CA PHE A 127 4.11 -11.07 9.14
C PHE A 127 5.60 -10.80 8.89
N ASP A 128 6.45 -11.79 9.15
CA ASP A 128 7.89 -11.76 8.85
C ASP A 128 8.15 -11.64 7.33
N TYR A 129 7.44 -12.42 6.52
CA TYR A 129 7.51 -12.33 5.06
C TYR A 129 6.86 -11.04 4.54
N ALA A 130 5.74 -10.62 5.13
CA ALA A 130 5.11 -9.35 4.79
C ALA A 130 6.07 -8.17 5.02
N TYR A 131 6.78 -8.16 6.14
CA TYR A 131 7.80 -7.17 6.49
C TYR A 131 8.99 -7.21 5.52
N LEU A 132 9.50 -8.40 5.22
CA LEU A 132 10.59 -8.63 4.27
C LEU A 132 10.26 -8.03 2.90
N HIS A 133 9.07 -8.30 2.39
CA HIS A 133 8.64 -7.81 1.08
C HIS A 133 8.44 -6.29 1.04
N VAL A 134 8.02 -5.65 2.13
CA VAL A 134 7.94 -4.17 2.20
C VAL A 134 9.35 -3.56 2.24
N THR A 135 10.27 -4.16 2.99
CA THR A 135 11.67 -3.73 3.03
C THR A 135 12.31 -3.84 1.64
N ALA A 136 12.08 -4.94 0.92
CA ALA A 136 12.55 -5.08 -0.45
C ALA A 136 11.94 -4.03 -1.39
N ALA A 137 10.65 -3.71 -1.24
CA ALA A 137 9.99 -2.66 -2.00
C ALA A 137 10.62 -1.27 -1.78
N GLU A 138 11.00 -0.96 -0.53
CA GLU A 138 11.67 0.29 -0.14
C GLU A 138 13.06 0.45 -0.80
N ASP A 139 13.76 -0.66 -1.04
CA ASP A 139 15.13 -0.68 -1.56
C ASP A 139 15.22 -0.49 -3.09
N TYR A 140 14.22 -0.93 -3.85
CA TYR A 140 14.24 -0.83 -5.31
C TYR A 140 14.42 0.61 -5.86
N PRO A 141 13.78 1.65 -5.30
CA PRO A 141 14.06 3.05 -5.65
C PRO A 141 15.53 3.46 -5.45
N SER A 142 16.18 2.97 -4.39
CA SER A 142 17.61 3.21 -4.16
C SER A 142 18.47 2.57 -5.26
N ALA A 143 18.08 1.39 -5.74
CA ALA A 143 18.75 0.74 -6.87
C ALA A 143 18.65 1.56 -8.16
N CYS A 144 17.49 2.18 -8.43
CA CYS A 144 17.31 3.12 -9.54
C CYS A 144 18.25 4.34 -9.41
N ARG A 145 18.29 4.99 -8.23
CA ARG A 145 19.22 6.10 -7.99
C ARG A 145 20.68 5.70 -8.20
N ASN A 146 21.05 4.50 -7.78
CA ASN A 146 22.39 3.96 -7.99
C ASN A 146 22.70 3.71 -9.47
N ALA A 147 21.71 3.39 -10.31
CA ALA A 147 21.88 3.27 -11.75
C ALA A 147 22.28 4.61 -12.39
N PHE A 148 21.69 5.74 -11.96
CA PHE A 148 22.10 7.07 -12.40
C PHE A 148 23.55 7.41 -12.00
N ARG A 149 23.94 7.08 -10.76
CA ARG A 149 25.30 7.36 -10.24
C ARG A 149 26.42 6.66 -11.01
N ARG A 150 26.12 5.57 -11.73
CA ARG A 150 27.09 4.87 -12.59
C ARG A 150 27.50 5.68 -13.82
N PHE A 151 26.77 6.75 -14.14
CA PHE A 151 27.01 7.59 -15.31
C PHE A 151 27.20 9.05 -14.88
N PRO A 152 28.45 9.54 -14.75
CA PRO A 152 28.74 10.90 -14.25
C PRO A 152 28.09 12.04 -15.05
N GLY A 153 27.71 11.80 -16.30
CA GLY A 153 27.00 12.77 -17.16
C GLY A 153 25.49 12.83 -16.94
N LEU A 154 24.92 11.98 -16.07
CA LEU A 154 23.48 11.93 -15.79
C LEU A 154 23.19 12.42 -14.37
N ALA A 155 22.43 13.50 -14.27
CA ALA A 155 21.87 13.95 -13.00
C ALA A 155 20.60 13.15 -12.66
N TYR A 156 20.40 12.87 -11.37
CA TYR A 156 19.17 12.23 -10.90
C TYR A 156 18.00 13.23 -10.93
N PRO A 157 16.90 12.97 -11.67
CA PRO A 157 15.83 13.96 -11.85
C PRO A 157 15.14 14.31 -10.52
N PRO A 158 14.87 15.61 -10.24
CA PRO A 158 14.18 16.02 -9.02
C PRO A 158 12.78 15.40 -8.84
N GLU A 159 12.03 15.23 -9.93
CA GLU A 159 10.73 14.55 -9.91
C GLU A 159 10.86 13.08 -9.48
N LEU A 160 11.90 12.39 -9.95
CA LEU A 160 12.15 11.01 -9.55
C LEU A 160 12.62 10.90 -8.10
N ALA A 161 13.37 11.90 -7.61
CA ALA A 161 13.73 12.00 -6.19
C ALA A 161 12.51 12.15 -5.27
N ARG A 162 11.50 12.93 -5.67
CA ARG A 162 10.24 13.04 -4.91
C ARG A 162 9.48 11.71 -4.88
N ARG A 163 9.44 10.99 -6.01
CA ARG A 163 8.76 9.68 -6.10
C ARG A 163 9.45 8.62 -5.26
N GLU A 164 10.78 8.57 -5.28
CA GLU A 164 11.57 7.72 -4.39
C GLU A 164 11.29 8.02 -2.92
N ASP A 165 11.37 9.29 -2.49
CA ASP A 165 11.09 9.66 -1.10
C ASP A 165 9.65 9.30 -0.72
N GLY A 166 8.68 9.60 -1.58
CA GLY A 166 7.28 9.23 -1.36
C GLY A 166 7.07 7.73 -1.12
N LEU A 167 7.63 6.88 -1.98
CA LEU A 167 7.52 5.43 -1.82
C LEU A 167 8.22 4.93 -0.56
N LYS A 168 9.41 5.45 -0.24
CA LYS A 168 10.13 5.08 0.98
C LYS A 168 9.32 5.40 2.24
N ARG A 169 8.72 6.60 2.30
CA ARG A 169 7.86 6.99 3.43
C ARG A 169 6.61 6.13 3.55
N ILE A 170 6.02 5.72 2.43
CA ILE A 170 4.89 4.78 2.43
C ILE A 170 5.33 3.43 3.00
N CYS A 171 6.47 2.90 2.56
CA CYS A 171 7.01 1.63 3.07
C CYS A 171 7.31 1.72 4.57
N ASP A 172 8.00 2.78 5.02
CA ASP A 172 8.26 3.06 6.45
C ASP A 172 6.96 3.09 7.28
N VAL A 173 5.85 3.63 6.74
CA VAL A 173 4.54 3.59 7.40
C VAL A 173 4.01 2.16 7.49
N VAL A 174 4.06 1.40 6.39
CA VAL A 174 3.59 0.00 6.37
C VAL A 174 4.37 -0.85 7.37
N LEU A 175 5.70 -0.76 7.38
CA LEU A 175 6.57 -1.48 8.32
C LEU A 175 6.18 -1.16 9.76
N GLY A 176 5.99 0.13 10.07
CA GLY A 176 5.53 0.56 11.40
C GLY A 176 4.17 -0.02 11.79
N ILE A 177 3.22 -0.17 10.85
CA ILE A 177 1.94 -0.82 11.17
C ILE A 177 2.13 -2.32 11.41
N ILE A 178 2.90 -3.01 10.56
CA ILE A 178 3.18 -4.45 10.68
C ILE A 178 3.88 -4.79 11.99
N ASP A 179 4.87 -4.00 12.42
CA ASP A 179 5.59 -4.19 13.68
C ASP A 179 4.65 -4.14 14.91
N ASN A 180 3.56 -3.39 14.82
CA ASN A 180 2.57 -3.27 15.90
C ASN A 180 1.51 -4.38 15.90
N LEU A 181 1.58 -5.33 14.95
CA LEU A 181 0.73 -6.52 14.97
C LEU A 181 1.22 -7.58 15.97
N GLY A 182 2.45 -7.43 16.51
CA GLY A 182 2.93 -8.21 17.65
C GLY A 182 3.23 -9.68 17.34
N TRP A 183 4.00 -9.92 16.29
CA TRP A 183 4.45 -11.24 15.84
C TRP A 183 5.81 -11.65 16.41
#